data_AF-A0A562BRN2-F1
#
_entry.id   AF-A0A562BRN2-F1
#
_cell.length_a   1.000
_cell.length_b   1.000
_cell.length_c   1.000
_cell.angle_alpha   90.00
_cell.angle_beta   90.00
_cell.angle_gamma   90.00
#
_symmetry.space_group_name_H-M   'P 1'
#
loop_
_entity.id
_entity.type
_entity.pdbx_description
1 polymer ?
#
loop_
_entity_poly.entity_id
_entity_poly.type
_entity_poly.pdbx_seq_one_letter_code
_entity_poly.pdbx_strand_id
1 'polypeptide(L)' 'MKDSWCSKYEMPDGTVVSGGAAREARFKAAGGAEAHLRRIVNEAVQQAFQVGVRTASAVPANDKIVRRLRRAL' A
#
# COMPACT_ATOMS: atom_id res chain seq x y z
N MET A 1 11.31 0.33 20.89
CA MET A 1 11.22 0.72 19.46
C MET A 1 10.68 2.14 19.41
N LYS A 2 11.43 3.12 18.87
CA LYS A 2 10.97 4.51 18.82
C LYS A 2 10.08 4.66 17.60
N ASP A 3 8.77 4.80 17.81
CA ASP A 3 7.82 4.98 16.71
C ASP A 3 8.26 6.18 15.86
N SER A 4 8.43 5.95 14.56
CA SER A 4 8.77 7.00 13.59
C SER A 4 7.74 8.13 13.58
N TRP A 5 6.50 7.84 13.98
CA TRP A 5 5.43 8.83 14.12
C TRP A 5 5.56 9.74 15.34
N CYS A 6 6.38 9.36 16.33
CA CYS A 6 6.71 10.19 17.48
C CYS A 6 8.06 10.91 17.32
N SER A 7 8.76 10.66 16.20
CA SER A 7 10.00 11.35 15.87
C SER A 7 9.75 12.83 15.55
N LYS A 8 10.80 13.65 15.64
CA LYS A 8 10.74 15.08 15.32
C LYS A 8 10.12 15.30 13.93
N TYR A 9 9.29 16.31 13.82
CA TYR A 9 8.64 16.73 12.58
C TYR A 9 8.87 18.22 12.41
N GLU A 10 9.44 18.59 11.26
CA GLU A 10 9.69 19.98 10.88
C GLU A 10 8.48 20.50 10.12
N MET A 11 7.89 21.56 10.66
CA MET A 11 6.75 22.25 10.09
C MET A 11 7.20 23.22 8.99
N PRO A 12 6.29 23.66 8.08
CA PRO A 12 6.65 24.55 6.97
C PRO A 12 7.21 25.92 7.38
N ASP A 13 6.95 26.36 8.60
CA ASP A 13 7.47 27.58 9.20
C ASP A 13 8.85 27.41 9.86
N GLY A 14 9.45 26.22 9.76
CA GLY A 14 10.72 25.87 10.41
C GLY A 14 10.58 25.41 11.87
N THR A 15 9.37 25.38 12.42
CA THR A 15 9.14 24.91 13.80
C THR A 15 9.32 23.39 13.89
N VAL A 16 10.06 22.91 14.90
CA VAL A 16 10.24 21.47 15.13
C VAL A 16 9.38 20.98 16.29
N VAL A 17 8.44 20.09 16.00
CA VAL A 17 7.56 19.45 17.00
C VAL A 17 7.96 17.98 17.21
N SER A 18 7.65 17.40 18.37
CA SER A 18 7.98 16.00 18.68
C SER A 18 6.87 15.30 19.47
N GLY A 19 6.93 13.97 19.58
CA GLY A 19 5.94 13.19 20.33
C GLY A 19 4.53 13.29 19.75
N GLY A 20 3.54 13.55 20.60
CA GLY A 20 2.13 13.66 20.21
C GLY A 20 1.85 14.77 19.19
N ALA A 21 2.49 15.94 19.35
CA ALA A 21 2.33 17.06 18.42
C ALA A 21 2.85 16.72 17.01
N ALA A 22 3.94 15.94 16.91
CA ALA A 22 4.45 15.48 15.63
C ALA A 22 3.49 14.48 14.95
N ARG A 23 2.81 13.63 15.73
CA ARG A 23 1.78 12.73 15.22
C ARG A 23 0.59 13.50 14.65
N GLU A 24 0.10 14.50 15.38
CA GLU A 24 -1.01 15.34 14.92
C GLU A 24 -0.65 16.15 13.68
N ALA A 25 0.56 16.72 13.64
CA ALA A 25 1.05 17.46 12.47
C ALA A 25 1.09 16.57 11.22
N ARG A 26 1.58 15.32 11.34
CA ARG A 26 1.59 14.33 10.25
C ARG A 26 0.18 14.00 9.77
N PHE A 27 -0.78 13.81 10.68
CA PHE A 27 -2.17 13.57 10.30
C PHE A 27 -2.76 14.77 9.57
N LYS A 28 -2.54 15.99 10.07
CA LYS A 28 -3.03 17.21 9.43
C LYS A 28 -2.44 17.38 8.03
N ALA A 29 -1.13 17.15 7.88
CA ALA A 29 -0.45 17.17 6.58
C ALA A 29 -0.99 16.13 5.60
N ALA A 30 -1.46 14.98 6.10
CA ALA A 30 -2.09 13.93 5.29
C ALA A 30 -3.57 14.20 4.95
N GLY A 31 -4.14 15.36 5.31
CA GLY A 31 -5.55 15.68 5.12
C GLY A 31 -6.48 15.15 6.21
N GLY A 32 -5.92 14.79 7.37
CA GLY A 32 -6.63 14.22 8.52
C GLY A 32 -6.49 12.69 8.63
N ALA A 33 -6.98 12.14 9.74
CA ALA A 33 -6.88 10.71 10.03
C ALA A 33 -7.65 9.85 9.01
N GLU A 34 -8.82 10.30 8.56
CA GLU A 34 -9.63 9.56 7.58
C GLU A 34 -8.94 9.48 6.22
N ALA A 35 -8.42 10.61 5.72
CA ALA A 35 -7.68 10.64 4.45
C ALA A 35 -6.45 9.73 4.52
N HIS A 36 -5.74 9.74 5.66
CA HIS A 36 -4.61 8.86 5.91
C HIS A 36 -5.01 7.38 5.89
N LEU A 37 -6.11 7.01 6.57
CA LEU A 37 -6.63 5.64 6.57
C LEU A 37 -7.06 5.17 5.18
N ARG A 38 -7.81 6.00 4.45
CA ARG A 38 -8.22 5.70 3.06
C ARG A 38 -7.01 5.45 2.17
N ARG A 39 -5.94 6.25 2.31
CA ARG A 39 -4.70 6.05 1.56
C ARG A 39 -4.05 4.70 1.88
N ILE A 40 -3.91 4.34 3.16
CA ILE A 40 -3.36 3.04 3.57
C ILE A 40 -4.17 1.89 2.99
N VAL A 41 -5.50 1.96 3.10
CA VAL A 41 -6.39 0.90 2.59
C VAL A 41 -6.24 0.77 1.07
N ASN A 42 -6.21 1.89 0.34
CA ASN A 42 -6.02 1.87 -1.11
C ASN A 42 -4.67 1.26 -1.49
N GLU A 43 -3.59 1.65 -0.83
CA GLU A 43 -2.25 1.08 -1.05
C GLU A 43 -2.24 -0.44 -0.80
N ALA A 44 -2.86 -0.90 0.29
CA ALA A 44 -2.96 -2.32 0.62
C ALA A 44 -3.78 -3.11 -0.41
N VAL A 45 -4.92 -2.56 -0.85
CA VAL A 45 -5.77 -3.18 -1.89
C VAL A 45 -5.01 -3.29 -3.21
N GLN A 46 -4.30 -2.24 -3.62
CA GLN A 46 -3.48 -2.26 -4.83
C GLN A 46 -2.37 -3.32 -4.75
N GLN A 47 -1.69 -3.43 -3.60
CA GLN A 47 -0.68 -4.48 -3.40
C GLN A 47 -1.28 -5.88 -3.47
N ALA A 48 -2.42 -6.11 -2.80
CA ALA A 48 -3.11 -7.40 -2.84
C ALA A 48 -3.53 -7.77 -4.28
N PHE A 49 -4.03 -6.80 -5.05
CA PHE A 49 -4.39 -7.00 -6.44
C PHE A 49 -3.17 -7.36 -7.30
N GLN A 50 -2.05 -6.64 -7.14
CA GLN A 50 -0.80 -6.93 -7.86
C GLN A 50 -0.26 -8.32 -7.55
N VAL A 51 -0.35 -8.76 -6.29
CA VAL A 51 0.00 -10.14 -5.91
C VAL A 51 -0.92 -11.12 -6.64
N GLY A 52 -2.23 -10.93 -6.59
CA GLY A 52 -3.20 -11.80 -7.26
C GLY A 52 -2.95 -11.92 -8.77
N VAL A 53 -2.68 -10.80 -9.45
CA VAL A 53 -2.34 -10.77 -10.89
C VAL A 53 -1.06 -11.57 -11.16
N ARG A 54 -0.01 -11.38 -10.36
CA ARG A 54 1.24 -12.14 -10.50
C ARG A 54 0.98 -13.64 -10.34
N THR A 55 0.25 -14.05 -9.31
CA THR A 55 -0.06 -15.47 -9.08
C THR A 55 -0.90 -16.06 -10.21
N ALA A 56 -1.89 -15.33 -10.71
CA ALA A 56 -2.73 -15.77 -11.84
C ALA A 56 -1.91 -15.91 -13.14
N SER A 57 -1.02 -14.96 -13.41
CA SER A 57 -0.12 -14.99 -14.58
C SER A 57 0.98 -16.06 -14.47
N ALA A 58 1.28 -16.50 -13.24
CA ALA A 58 2.27 -17.55 -12.97
C ALA A 58 1.69 -18.96 -13.05
N VAL A 59 0.38 -19.13 -13.30
CA VAL A 59 -0.19 -20.44 -13.63
C VAL A 59 0.16 -20.74 -15.09
N PRO A 60 1.14 -21.61 -15.39
CA PRO A 60 1.35 -22.01 -16.77
C PRO A 60 0.08 -22.73 -17.22
N ALA A 61 -0.49 -22.30 -18.34
CA ALA A 61 -1.55 -23.06 -18.98
C ALA A 61 -1.02 -24.50 -19.12
N ASN A 62 -1.65 -25.46 -18.44
CA ASN A 62 -1.15 -26.83 -18.42
C ASN A 62 -1.04 -27.29 -19.88
N ASP A 63 0.19 -27.40 -20.37
CA ASP A 63 0.49 -27.45 -21.79
C ASP A 63 -0.18 -28.68 -22.45
N LYS A 64 -0.43 -29.72 -21.64
CA LYS A 64 -1.21 -30.91 -22.01
C LYS A 64 -2.70 -30.62 -22.25
N ILE A 65 -3.32 -29.75 -21.45
CA ILE A 65 -4.73 -29.36 -21.58
C ILE A 65 -4.92 -28.47 -22.83
N VAL A 66 -4.04 -27.48 -23.02
CA VAL A 66 -4.06 -26.60 -24.19
C VAL A 66 -3.86 -27.38 -25.49
N ARG A 67 -2.92 -28.33 -25.51
CA ARG A 67 -2.68 -29.20 -26.68
C ARG A 67 -3.85 -30.16 -26.96
N ARG A 68 -4.57 -30.64 -25.94
CA ARG A 68 -5.76 -31.49 -26.13
C ARG A 68 -6.92 -30.70 -26.73
N LEU A 69 -7.17 -29.48 -26.25
CA LEU A 69 -8.23 -28.62 -26.78
C LEU A 69 -7.96 -28.21 -28.25
N ARG A 70 -6.71 -27.90 -28.61
CA ARG A 70 -6.33 -27.58 -29.99
C ARG A 70 -6.42 -28.73 -30.98
N ARG A 71 -6.47 -29.98 -30.51
CA ARG A 71 -6.65 -31.18 -31.36
C ARG A 71 -8.11 -31.59 -31.52
N ALA A 72 -9.02 -30.96 -30.77
CA ALA A 72 -10.45 -31.27 -30.76
C ALA A 72 -11.29 -30.27 -31.60
N LEU A 73 -10.63 -29.27 -32.21
CA LEU A 73 -11.16 -28.34 -33.20
C LEU A 73 -10.53 -28.67 -34.55
#